data_AF-A0A7V9ZNU4-F1
#
_entry.id   AF-A0A7V9ZNU4-F1
#
_cell.length_a   1.000
_cell.length_b   1.000
_cell.length_c   1.000
_cell.angle_alpha   90.00
_cell.angle_beta   90.00
_cell.angle_gamma   90.00
#
_symmetry.space_group_name_H-M   'P 1'
#
loop_
_entity.id
_entity.type
_entity.pdbx_description
1 polymer ?
#
loop_
_entity_poly.entity_id
_entity_poly.type
_entity_poly.pdbx_seq_one_letter_code
_entity_poly.pdbx_strand_id
1 'polypeptide(L)'
;MNSKLETQNSKLRIGIFGGSGYGGAELLRLLLMHPQAEIVLVTANEQAGKAVSDVHRNLYGLTDLRFAVAPEDVQCLSDLDFVFLSLPHGQAIDVVPRLPQGVKVIDLSGDFRLRDREVFEKYYGREHTAMDAQAEFVYGLTEMNREAIRKASRISNPGCFATATLLGLAPLIAQGLLNGRVVVDAKTGSSGSGAKPAPNTHHPQRMNSFYAYKPFTHQHVPEIEQELRA
;
A
#
# COMPACT_ATOMS: atom_id res chain seq x y z
N MET A 1 9.28 -48.73 -1.72
CA MET A 1 7.92 -48.22 -1.47
C MET A 1 8.01 -46.73 -1.24
N ASN A 2 7.55 -45.94 -2.21
CA ASN A 2 7.55 -44.48 -2.16
C ASN A 2 6.60 -44.00 -1.07
N SER A 3 7.13 -43.53 0.07
CA SER A 3 6.35 -42.70 0.98
C SER A 3 6.36 -41.28 0.43
N LYS A 4 5.21 -40.89 -0.11
CA LYS A 4 4.87 -39.56 -0.59
C LYS A 4 5.49 -38.46 0.29
N LEU A 5 6.26 -37.57 -0.34
CA LEU A 5 6.41 -36.20 0.14
C LEU A 5 5.03 -35.52 0.00
N GLU A 6 4.25 -35.51 1.07
CA GLU A 6 3.18 -34.54 1.24
C GLU A 6 3.77 -33.26 1.84
N THR A 7 4.43 -32.46 1.02
CA THR A 7 4.44 -31.02 1.30
C THR A 7 3.06 -30.50 0.88
N GLN A 8 2.11 -30.46 1.81
CA GLN A 8 0.95 -29.59 1.67
C GLN A 8 1.51 -28.16 1.56
N ASN A 9 1.69 -27.68 0.33
CA ASN A 9 2.01 -26.29 0.04
C ASN A 9 0.71 -25.49 0.25
N SER A 10 0.29 -25.31 1.50
CA SER A 10 -0.88 -24.50 1.83
C SER A 10 -0.59 -23.07 1.41
N LYS A 11 -1.33 -22.56 0.44
CA LYS A 11 -1.23 -21.16 0.03
C LYS A 11 -1.61 -20.26 1.20
N LEU A 12 -0.95 -19.11 1.30
CA LEU A 12 -1.29 -18.06 2.24
C LEU A 12 -2.62 -17.44 1.83
N ARG A 13 -3.55 -17.35 2.77
CA ARG A 13 -4.89 -16.80 2.57
C ARG A 13 -4.86 -15.29 2.75
N ILE A 14 -5.28 -14.58 1.71
CA ILE A 14 -5.11 -13.13 1.60
C ILE A 14 -6.47 -12.43 1.46
N GLY A 15 -6.67 -11.41 2.28
CA GLY A 15 -7.72 -10.41 2.13
C GLY A 15 -7.18 -9.11 1.56
N ILE A 16 -7.93 -8.47 0.66
CA ILE A 16 -7.58 -7.17 0.07
C ILE A 16 -8.71 -6.19 0.32
N PHE A 17 -8.42 -5.09 1.02
CA PHE A 17 -9.35 -3.98 1.21
C PHE A 17 -9.07 -2.88 0.19
N GLY A 18 -10.10 -2.41 -0.51
CA GLY A 18 -9.94 -1.38 -1.54
C GLY A 18 -9.40 -1.92 -2.87
N GLY A 19 -9.87 -3.09 -3.31
CA GLY A 19 -9.38 -3.76 -4.51
C GLY A 19 -9.72 -3.07 -5.84
N SER A 20 -10.67 -2.13 -5.87
CA SER A 20 -11.13 -1.46 -7.10
C SER A 20 -10.25 -0.29 -7.56
N GLY A 21 -9.36 0.23 -6.70
CA GLY A 21 -8.40 1.26 -7.07
C GLY A 21 -7.20 0.70 -7.84
N TYR A 22 -6.34 1.56 -8.40
CA TYR A 22 -5.16 1.11 -9.15
C TYR A 22 -4.14 0.34 -8.29
N GLY A 23 -3.96 0.70 -7.01
CA GLY A 23 -3.11 -0.06 -6.09
C GLY A 23 -3.64 -1.49 -5.88
N GLY A 24 -4.94 -1.61 -5.61
CA GLY A 24 -5.64 -2.89 -5.50
C GLY A 24 -5.61 -3.71 -6.80
N ALA A 25 -5.74 -3.06 -7.95
CA ALA A 25 -5.66 -3.70 -9.27
C ALA A 25 -4.30 -4.38 -9.50
N GLU A 26 -3.21 -3.65 -9.25
CA GLU A 26 -1.86 -4.21 -9.38
C GLU A 26 -1.59 -5.30 -8.34
N LEU A 27 -2.07 -5.11 -7.12
CA LEU A 27 -1.95 -6.14 -6.08
C LEU A 27 -2.68 -7.44 -6.48
N LEU A 28 -3.91 -7.34 -6.98
CA LEU A 28 -4.66 -8.48 -7.53
C LEU A 28 -3.87 -9.16 -8.65
N ARG A 29 -3.37 -8.39 -9.62
CA ARG A 29 -2.59 -8.91 -10.76
C ARG A 29 -1.34 -9.67 -10.31
N LEU A 30 -0.62 -9.14 -9.32
CA LEU A 30 0.60 -9.76 -8.78
C LEU A 30 0.28 -11.03 -7.98
N LEU A 31 -0.70 -10.96 -7.07
CA LEU A 31 -1.03 -12.08 -6.18
C LEU A 31 -1.71 -13.24 -6.89
N LEU A 32 -2.52 -13.00 -7.92
CA LEU A 32 -3.12 -14.06 -8.74
C LEU A 32 -2.07 -14.95 -9.42
N MET A 33 -0.87 -14.40 -9.67
CA MET A 33 0.25 -15.12 -10.28
C MET A 33 1.25 -15.65 -9.25
N HIS A 34 1.05 -15.40 -7.96
CA HIS A 34 1.99 -15.79 -6.92
C HIS A 34 1.71 -17.22 -6.44
N PRO A 35 2.67 -18.16 -6.53
CA PRO A 35 2.41 -19.59 -6.33
C PRO A 35 1.99 -19.96 -4.90
N GLN A 36 2.34 -19.12 -3.92
CA GLN A 36 2.02 -19.32 -2.51
C GLN A 36 0.90 -18.40 -2.00
N ALA A 37 0.20 -17.70 -2.88
CA ALA A 37 -0.88 -16.79 -2.49
C ALA A 37 -2.24 -17.32 -2.96
N GLU A 38 -3.24 -17.17 -2.10
CA GLU A 38 -4.65 -17.37 -2.42
C GLU A 38 -5.44 -16.16 -1.96
N ILE A 39 -6.06 -15.45 -2.89
CA ILE A 39 -6.91 -14.31 -2.58
C ILE A 39 -8.30 -14.86 -2.27
N VAL A 40 -8.72 -14.74 -1.02
CA VAL A 40 -10.02 -15.27 -0.55
C VAL A 40 -11.06 -14.18 -0.35
N LEU A 41 -10.63 -12.93 -0.20
CA LEU A 41 -11.50 -11.78 -0.04
C LEU A 41 -10.92 -10.58 -0.78
N VAL A 42 -11.74 -9.89 -1.56
CA VAL A 42 -11.42 -8.57 -2.11
C VAL A 42 -12.61 -7.64 -1.90
N THR A 43 -12.41 -6.52 -1.22
CA THR A 43 -13.49 -5.58 -0.86
C THR A 43 -13.41 -4.33 -1.72
N ALA A 44 -14.59 -3.84 -2.13
CA ALA A 44 -14.78 -2.54 -2.75
C ALA A 44 -16.26 -2.18 -2.66
N ASN A 45 -16.65 -1.39 -1.65
CA ASN A 45 -18.06 -1.12 -1.34
C ASN A 45 -18.85 -0.59 -2.55
N GLU A 46 -18.28 0.35 -3.32
CA GLU A 46 -18.93 0.92 -4.51
C GLU A 46 -19.05 -0.06 -5.69
N GLN A 47 -18.32 -1.18 -5.67
CA GLN A 47 -18.31 -2.19 -6.74
C GLN A 47 -18.81 -3.56 -6.25
N ALA A 48 -19.38 -3.64 -5.05
CA ALA A 48 -19.79 -4.89 -4.44
C ALA A 48 -20.74 -5.69 -5.36
N GLY A 49 -20.51 -7.00 -5.44
CA GLY A 49 -21.23 -7.95 -6.29
C GLY A 49 -20.68 -8.07 -7.73
N LYS A 50 -19.95 -7.07 -8.24
CA LYS A 50 -19.36 -7.14 -9.60
C LYS A 50 -18.18 -8.10 -9.64
N ALA A 51 -17.95 -8.72 -10.80
CA ALA A 51 -16.75 -9.51 -11.00
C ALA A 51 -15.53 -8.57 -11.01
N VAL A 52 -14.40 -9.06 -10.49
CA VAL A 52 -13.13 -8.31 -10.53
C VAL A 52 -12.77 -7.92 -11.96
N SER A 53 -13.00 -8.81 -12.92
CA SER A 53 -12.76 -8.57 -14.35
C SER A 53 -13.65 -7.51 -14.99
N ASP A 54 -14.81 -7.18 -14.40
CA ASP A 54 -15.70 -6.13 -14.93
C ASP A 54 -15.12 -4.74 -14.67
N VAL A 55 -14.40 -4.59 -13.55
CA VAL A 55 -13.71 -3.35 -13.16
C VAL A 55 -12.30 -3.33 -13.72
N HIS A 56 -11.56 -4.44 -13.58
CA HIS A 56 -10.18 -4.60 -14.03
C HIS A 56 -10.13 -5.56 -15.22
N ARG A 57 -10.45 -5.04 -16.42
CA ARG A 57 -10.59 -5.85 -17.64
C ARG A 57 -9.37 -6.68 -18.01
N ASN A 58 -8.17 -6.24 -17.61
CA ASN A 58 -6.92 -6.98 -17.79
C ASN A 58 -6.85 -8.28 -16.97
N LEU A 59 -7.76 -8.49 -16.02
CA LEU A 59 -7.87 -9.71 -15.20
C LEU A 59 -8.94 -10.69 -15.71
N TYR A 60 -9.54 -10.41 -16.87
CA TYR A 60 -10.53 -11.30 -17.48
C TYR A 60 -9.92 -12.69 -17.75
N GLY A 61 -10.63 -13.74 -17.33
CA GLY A 61 -10.19 -15.13 -17.47
C GLY A 61 -9.11 -15.57 -16.48
N LEU A 62 -8.62 -14.68 -15.60
CA LEU A 62 -7.63 -15.02 -14.58
C LEU A 62 -8.24 -15.32 -13.22
N THR A 63 -9.47 -14.90 -12.96
CA THR A 63 -10.13 -15.09 -11.66
C THR A 63 -11.65 -14.97 -11.77
N ASP A 64 -12.36 -15.72 -10.93
CA ASP A 64 -13.80 -15.62 -10.71
C ASP A 64 -14.16 -14.76 -9.48
N LEU A 65 -13.18 -14.10 -8.87
CA LEU A 65 -13.39 -13.26 -7.70
C LEU A 65 -14.39 -12.13 -7.97
N ARG A 66 -15.16 -11.81 -6.94
CA ARG A 66 -16.11 -10.69 -6.92
C ARG A 66 -15.77 -9.75 -5.79
N PHE A 67 -16.03 -8.47 -5.99
CA PHE A 67 -15.89 -7.50 -4.91
C PHE A 67 -16.96 -7.73 -3.85
N ALA A 68 -16.55 -7.79 -2.59
CA ALA A 68 -17.43 -7.81 -1.43
C ALA A 68 -17.56 -6.42 -0.80
N VAL A 69 -18.59 -6.25 0.01
CA VAL A 69 -18.63 -5.15 0.99
C VAL A 69 -17.57 -5.44 2.06
N ALA A 70 -16.86 -4.42 2.53
CA ALA A 70 -15.94 -4.58 3.65
C ALA A 70 -16.72 -5.06 4.88
N PRO A 71 -16.27 -6.13 5.56
CA PRO A 71 -17.00 -6.66 6.72
C PRO A 71 -17.01 -5.64 7.85
N GLU A 72 -18.18 -5.45 8.47
CA GLU A 72 -18.31 -4.60 9.65
C GLU A 72 -17.59 -5.21 10.85
N ASP A 73 -17.78 -6.52 11.08
CA ASP A 73 -17.01 -7.29 12.05
C ASP A 73 -15.77 -7.88 11.39
N VAL A 74 -14.63 -7.24 11.60
CA VAL A 74 -13.35 -7.69 11.05
C VAL A 74 -12.76 -8.90 11.78
N GLN A 75 -13.38 -9.37 12.87
CA GLN A 75 -12.95 -10.60 13.57
C GLN A 75 -13.20 -11.86 12.73
N CYS A 76 -14.11 -11.80 11.77
CA CYS A 76 -14.32 -12.88 10.79
C CYS A 76 -13.09 -13.15 9.90
N LEU A 77 -12.09 -12.26 9.91
CA LEU A 77 -10.85 -12.38 9.14
C LEU A 77 -9.77 -13.19 9.85
N SER A 78 -10.07 -13.81 10.99
CA SER A 78 -9.10 -14.54 11.82
C SER A 78 -8.48 -15.78 11.14
N ASP A 79 -9.08 -16.25 10.05
CA ASP A 79 -8.57 -17.35 9.23
C ASP A 79 -7.67 -16.88 8.07
N LEU A 80 -7.41 -15.57 7.95
CA LEU A 80 -6.49 -14.99 6.97
C LEU A 80 -5.06 -14.93 7.51
N ASP A 81 -4.10 -15.21 6.64
CA ASP A 81 -2.68 -15.01 6.97
C ASP A 81 -2.28 -13.54 6.80
N PHE A 82 -2.79 -12.89 5.74
CA PHE A 82 -2.47 -11.51 5.39
C PHE A 82 -3.71 -10.70 5.00
N VAL A 83 -3.71 -9.43 5.39
CA VAL A 83 -4.61 -8.39 4.90
C VAL A 83 -3.81 -7.26 4.28
N PHE A 84 -4.10 -6.96 3.02
CA PHE A 84 -3.59 -5.77 2.35
C PHE A 84 -4.64 -4.67 2.40
N LEU A 85 -4.21 -3.47 2.77
CA LEU A 85 -5.06 -2.28 2.79
C LEU A 85 -4.65 -1.37 1.63
N SER A 86 -5.40 -1.40 0.53
CA SER A 86 -5.30 -0.45 -0.59
C SER A 86 -6.42 0.59 -0.50
N LEU A 87 -6.63 1.11 0.72
CA LEU A 87 -7.68 2.07 1.01
C LEU A 87 -7.21 3.51 0.73
N PRO A 88 -8.14 4.45 0.50
CA PRO A 88 -7.84 5.88 0.55
C PRO A 88 -7.19 6.28 1.87
N HIS A 89 -6.33 7.30 1.84
CA HIS A 89 -5.68 7.86 3.03
C HIS A 89 -6.69 8.16 4.14
N GLY A 90 -6.30 7.79 5.36
CA GLY A 90 -7.05 7.92 6.60
C GLY A 90 -7.93 6.71 6.94
N GLN A 91 -8.34 5.90 5.96
CA GLN A 91 -9.27 4.80 6.25
C GLN A 91 -8.59 3.61 6.94
N ALA A 92 -7.28 3.41 6.75
CA ALA A 92 -6.58 2.31 7.39
C ALA A 92 -6.45 2.55 8.91
N ILE A 93 -6.38 3.82 9.34
CA ILE A 93 -6.38 4.23 10.76
C ILE A 93 -7.58 3.65 11.51
N ASP A 94 -8.75 3.62 10.88
CA ASP A 94 -9.99 3.15 11.51
C ASP A 94 -10.12 1.62 11.47
N VAL A 95 -9.42 0.95 10.54
CA VAL A 95 -9.52 -0.50 10.31
C VAL A 95 -8.49 -1.28 11.12
N VAL A 96 -7.22 -0.85 11.09
CA VAL A 96 -6.09 -1.61 11.65
C VAL A 96 -6.25 -1.95 13.13
N PRO A 97 -6.66 -1.03 14.03
CA PRO A 97 -6.82 -1.35 15.45
C PRO A 97 -7.84 -2.44 15.74
N ARG A 98 -8.74 -2.72 14.79
CA ARG A 98 -9.83 -3.68 14.93
C ARG A 98 -9.46 -5.06 14.36
N LEU A 99 -8.40 -5.15 13.56
CA LEU A 99 -8.00 -6.40 12.91
C LEU A 99 -7.53 -7.43 13.94
N PRO A 100 -7.75 -8.74 13.70
CA PRO A 100 -7.24 -9.79 14.58
C PRO A 100 -5.71 -9.73 14.69
N GLN A 101 -5.18 -9.95 15.89
CA GLN A 101 -3.72 -9.89 16.14
C GLN A 101 -2.92 -10.90 15.32
N GLY A 102 -3.49 -12.08 15.02
CA GLY A 102 -2.82 -13.15 14.26
C GLY A 102 -2.66 -12.88 12.76
N VAL A 103 -3.46 -11.97 12.20
CA VAL A 103 -3.44 -11.63 10.76
C VAL A 103 -2.33 -10.63 10.53
N LYS A 104 -1.45 -10.83 9.54
CA LYS A 104 -0.43 -9.83 9.17
C LYS A 104 -1.02 -8.73 8.29
N VAL A 105 -0.54 -7.49 8.41
CA VAL A 105 -1.09 -6.34 7.67
C VAL A 105 -0.02 -5.69 6.82
N ILE A 106 -0.38 -5.39 5.58
CA ILE A 106 0.42 -4.57 4.66
C ILE A 106 -0.45 -3.41 4.20
N ASP A 107 -0.17 -2.21 4.70
CA ASP A 107 -0.89 -0.99 4.32
C ASP A 107 -0.20 -0.30 3.16
N LEU A 108 -0.92 -0.09 2.05
CA LEU A 108 -0.44 0.62 0.86
C LEU A 108 -0.65 2.13 0.97
N SER A 109 -1.45 2.57 1.92
CA SER A 109 -1.71 3.98 2.18
C SER A 109 -0.52 4.65 2.89
N GLY A 110 -0.71 5.92 3.22
CA GLY A 110 0.25 6.75 3.95
C GLY A 110 0.05 6.73 5.46
N ASP A 111 -0.98 6.03 5.93
CA ASP A 111 -1.54 6.18 7.27
C ASP A 111 -0.52 5.82 8.35
N PHE A 112 0.21 4.71 8.17
CA PHE A 112 1.16 4.21 9.17
C PHE A 112 2.64 4.42 8.81
N ARG A 113 2.95 5.35 7.89
CA ARG A 113 4.34 5.60 7.45
C ARG A 113 5.11 6.55 8.38
N LEU A 114 4.42 7.52 8.97
CA LEU A 114 5.04 8.58 9.76
C LEU A 114 4.97 8.25 11.25
N ARG A 115 6.11 8.38 11.94
CA ARG A 115 6.26 8.07 13.37
C ARG A 115 5.84 9.22 14.28
N ASP A 116 5.74 10.42 13.73
CA ASP A 116 5.36 11.63 14.43
C ASP A 116 3.91 12.02 14.08
N ARG A 117 3.06 12.09 15.11
CA ARG A 117 1.63 12.43 14.99
C ARG A 117 1.42 13.84 14.41
N GLU A 118 2.16 14.83 14.88
CA GLU A 118 1.99 16.22 14.46
C GLU A 118 2.41 16.38 12.99
N VAL A 119 3.48 15.68 12.58
CA VAL A 119 3.90 15.64 11.17
C VAL A 119 2.82 14.96 10.32
N PHE A 120 2.25 13.84 10.78
CA PHE A 120 1.13 13.21 10.07
C PHE A 120 -0.04 14.18 9.89
N GLU A 121 -0.52 14.78 10.97
CA GLU A 121 -1.65 15.71 10.97
C GLU A 121 -1.44 16.88 10.02
N LYS A 122 -0.23 17.45 10.02
CA LYS A 122 0.14 18.54 9.12
C LYS A 122 0.07 18.18 7.64
N TYR A 123 0.51 16.98 7.26
CA TYR A 123 0.63 16.59 5.84
C TYR A 123 -0.61 15.86 5.30
N TYR A 124 -1.36 15.18 6.17
CA TYR A 124 -2.56 14.43 5.81
C TYR A 124 -3.87 15.15 6.16
N GLY A 125 -3.80 16.22 6.97
CA GLY A 125 -4.97 17.04 7.33
C GLY A 125 -5.98 16.29 8.21
N ARG A 126 -5.53 15.29 8.97
CA ARG A 126 -6.38 14.43 9.81
C ARG A 126 -5.60 13.99 11.05
N GLU A 127 -6.28 13.94 12.19
CA GLU A 127 -5.78 13.33 13.43
C GLU A 127 -5.42 11.86 13.24
N HIS A 128 -4.23 11.46 13.72
CA HIS A 128 -3.84 10.05 13.75
C HIS A 128 -4.26 9.38 15.06
N THR A 129 -5.46 8.80 15.09
CA THR A 129 -6.05 8.18 16.28
C THR A 129 -5.45 6.82 16.66
N ALA A 130 -4.60 6.23 15.81
CA ALA A 130 -4.05 4.88 15.98
C ALA A 130 -2.51 4.86 16.14
N MET A 131 -1.92 5.83 16.85
CA MET A 131 -0.44 5.88 16.99
C MET A 131 0.17 4.68 17.70
N ASP A 132 -0.57 4.05 18.63
CA ASP A 132 -0.10 2.82 19.29
C ASP A 132 0.07 1.69 18.25
N ALA A 133 -0.88 1.56 17.32
CA ALA A 133 -0.75 0.64 16.21
C ALA A 133 0.38 1.08 15.25
N GLN A 134 0.52 2.38 14.97
CA GLN A 134 1.59 2.92 14.13
C GLN A 134 2.98 2.50 14.62
N ALA A 135 3.21 2.46 15.94
CA ALA A 135 4.48 2.03 16.53
C ALA A 135 4.86 0.57 16.20
N GLU A 136 3.89 -0.27 15.82
CA GLU A 136 4.12 -1.65 15.40
C GLU A 136 4.53 -1.77 13.92
N PHE A 137 4.33 -0.72 13.11
CA PHE A 137 4.59 -0.77 11.67
C PHE A 137 6.07 -0.62 11.36
N VAL A 138 6.57 -1.53 10.50
CA VAL A 138 7.86 -1.41 9.86
C VAL A 138 7.69 -0.78 8.48
N TYR A 139 8.50 0.24 8.19
CA TYR A 139 8.51 0.89 6.88
C TYR A 139 9.06 -0.05 5.80
N GLY A 140 8.23 -0.36 4.80
CA GLY A 140 8.37 -1.48 3.88
C GLY A 140 9.36 -1.32 2.72
N LEU A 141 10.43 -0.54 2.88
CA LEU A 141 11.48 -0.40 1.86
C LEU A 141 12.55 -1.50 2.05
N THR A 142 12.46 -2.56 1.25
CA THR A 142 13.23 -3.80 1.46
C THR A 142 14.74 -3.60 1.43
N GLU A 143 15.26 -2.73 0.57
CA GLU A 143 16.69 -2.43 0.43
C GLU A 143 17.29 -1.81 1.69
N MET A 144 16.48 -1.10 2.49
CA MET A 144 16.91 -0.44 3.72
C MET A 144 16.51 -1.23 4.98
N ASN A 145 15.36 -1.90 4.97
CA ASN A 145 14.72 -2.45 6.16
C ASN A 145 14.52 -3.98 6.14
N ARG A 146 15.27 -4.73 5.31
CA ARG A 146 15.09 -6.18 5.09
C ARG A 146 14.92 -7.01 6.36
N GLU A 147 15.79 -6.81 7.35
CA GLU A 147 15.78 -7.61 8.58
C GLU A 147 14.59 -7.27 9.49
N ALA A 148 14.19 -6.00 9.53
CA ALA A 148 13.00 -5.58 10.26
C ALA A 148 11.73 -6.14 9.59
N ILE A 149 11.64 -6.05 8.26
CA ILE A 149 10.52 -6.56 7.47
C ILE A 149 10.34 -8.07 7.67
N ARG A 150 11.43 -8.84 7.70
CA ARG A 150 11.38 -10.31 7.91
C ARG A 150 10.66 -10.69 9.22
N LYS A 151 10.76 -9.84 10.25
CA LYS A 151 10.18 -10.07 11.58
C LYS A 151 8.83 -9.36 11.78
N ALA A 152 8.44 -8.49 10.85
CA ALA A 152 7.28 -7.63 10.99
C ALA A 152 5.97 -8.40 10.75
N SER A 153 4.94 -8.00 11.50
CA SER A 153 3.54 -8.41 11.29
C SER A 153 2.68 -7.25 10.78
N ARG A 154 3.23 -6.03 10.78
CA ARG A 154 2.61 -4.80 10.30
C ARG A 154 3.64 -4.07 9.43
N ILE A 155 3.33 -3.88 8.16
CA ILE A 155 4.21 -3.24 7.18
C ILE A 155 3.49 -2.05 6.57
N SER A 156 4.13 -0.89 6.55
CA SER A 156 3.63 0.29 5.85
C SER A 156 4.40 0.40 4.54
N ASN A 157 3.73 0.12 3.43
CA ASN A 157 4.34 0.13 2.12
C ASN A 157 4.68 1.59 1.73
N PRO A 158 5.92 1.85 1.28
CA PRO A 158 6.37 3.18 0.89
C PRO A 158 5.53 3.87 -0.18
N GLY A 159 5.56 5.20 -0.17
CA GLY A 159 5.03 6.05 -1.22
C GLY A 159 5.91 6.03 -2.46
N CYS A 160 5.30 6.09 -3.65
CA CYS A 160 6.04 5.91 -4.92
C CYS A 160 7.20 6.91 -5.13
N PHE A 161 7.02 8.20 -4.81
CA PHE A 161 8.12 9.16 -4.87
C PHE A 161 9.14 8.95 -3.75
N ALA A 162 8.70 8.51 -2.56
CA ALA A 162 9.60 8.20 -1.47
C ALA A 162 10.49 7.00 -1.84
N THR A 163 9.93 5.92 -2.37
CA THR A 163 10.69 4.77 -2.89
C THR A 163 11.75 5.20 -3.90
N ALA A 164 11.35 5.93 -4.95
CA ALA A 164 12.28 6.34 -6.01
C ALA A 164 13.40 7.25 -5.47
N THR A 165 13.04 8.19 -4.59
CA THR A 165 13.99 9.13 -4.00
C THR A 165 14.95 8.43 -3.04
N LEU A 166 14.44 7.63 -2.10
CA LEU A 166 15.23 6.94 -1.11
C LEU A 166 16.19 5.93 -1.76
N LEU A 167 15.74 5.18 -2.77
CA LEU A 167 16.63 4.27 -3.51
C LEU A 167 17.74 5.02 -4.28
N GLY A 168 17.42 6.18 -4.85
CA GLY A 168 18.41 7.02 -5.54
C GLY A 168 19.44 7.64 -4.58
N LEU A 169 19.04 7.93 -3.33
CA LEU A 169 19.89 8.57 -2.33
C LEU A 169 20.59 7.58 -1.39
N ALA A 170 20.05 6.36 -1.22
CA ALA A 170 20.55 5.36 -0.26
C ALA A 170 22.06 5.13 -0.30
N PRO A 171 22.70 4.96 -1.47
CA PRO A 171 24.16 4.77 -1.52
C PRO A 171 24.94 6.01 -1.08
N LEU A 172 24.44 7.21 -1.37
CA LEU A 172 25.10 8.47 -1.02
C LEU A 172 25.00 8.74 0.48
N ILE A 173 23.88 8.41 1.10
CA ILE A 173 23.67 8.50 2.55
C ILE A 173 24.60 7.52 3.27
N ALA A 174 24.61 6.26 2.84
CA ALA A 174 25.40 5.21 3.47
C ALA A 174 26.91 5.50 3.46
N GLN A 175 27.38 6.28 2.50
CA GLN A 175 28.78 6.71 2.36
C GLN A 175 29.05 8.10 2.93
N GLY A 176 28.05 8.78 3.52
CA GLY A 176 28.20 10.14 4.05
C GLY A 176 28.52 11.20 2.98
N LEU A 177 28.12 10.97 1.73
CA LEU A 177 28.46 11.83 0.59
C LEU A 177 27.46 12.98 0.37
N LEU A 178 26.31 12.94 1.04
CA LEU A 178 25.33 14.02 0.98
C LEU A 178 25.74 15.18 1.88
N ASN A 179 26.21 16.27 1.27
CA ASN A 179 26.53 17.51 1.95
C ASN A 179 25.61 18.63 1.45
N GLY A 180 24.75 19.14 2.33
CA GLY A 180 23.88 20.28 2.04
C GLY A 180 22.48 19.92 1.54
N ARG A 181 21.87 20.84 0.78
CA ARG A 181 20.47 20.75 0.36
C ARG A 181 20.30 19.79 -0.81
N VAL A 182 19.44 18.79 -0.64
CA VAL A 182 18.98 17.93 -1.73
C VAL A 182 17.73 18.54 -2.36
N VAL A 183 17.70 18.61 -3.70
CA VAL A 183 16.53 19.03 -4.47
C VAL A 183 16.10 17.87 -5.35
N VAL A 184 14.85 17.43 -5.17
CA VAL A 184 14.25 16.34 -5.95
C VAL A 184 13.18 16.92 -6.86
N ASP A 185 13.43 16.87 -8.18
CA ASP A 185 12.44 17.17 -9.20
C ASP A 185 11.97 15.84 -9.83
N ALA A 186 10.85 15.34 -9.33
CA ALA A 186 10.31 14.04 -9.71
C ALA A 186 9.17 14.17 -10.72
N LYS A 187 9.14 13.25 -11.70
CA LYS A 187 8.13 13.16 -12.74
C LYS A 187 7.33 11.86 -12.54
N THR A 188 6.02 11.91 -12.74
CA THR A 188 5.14 10.75 -12.55
C THR A 188 4.07 10.66 -13.63
N GLY A 189 3.60 9.44 -13.87
CA GLY A 189 2.49 9.16 -14.77
C GLY A 189 1.13 9.54 -14.18
N SER A 190 0.10 9.56 -15.01
CA SER A 190 -1.23 10.01 -14.61
C SER A 190 -1.90 9.10 -13.57
N SER A 191 -1.54 7.81 -13.53
CA SER A 191 -2.04 6.82 -12.58
C SER A 191 -1.72 7.15 -11.12
N GLY A 192 -0.72 7.99 -10.85
CA GLY A 192 -0.37 8.46 -9.50
C GLY A 192 -1.49 9.24 -8.80
N SER A 193 -2.49 9.73 -9.54
CA SER A 193 -3.69 10.37 -8.95
C SER A 193 -4.77 9.39 -8.50
N GLY A 194 -4.58 8.08 -8.73
CA GLY A 194 -5.61 7.07 -8.47
C GLY A 194 -6.69 7.00 -9.55
N ALA A 195 -7.67 6.12 -9.32
CA ALA A 195 -8.73 5.80 -10.28
C ALA A 195 -9.92 6.76 -10.26
N LYS A 196 -10.09 7.55 -9.18
CA LYS A 196 -11.22 8.46 -9.02
C LYS A 196 -11.02 9.71 -9.91
N PRO A 197 -11.99 10.07 -10.75
CA PRO A 197 -11.92 11.31 -11.53
C PRO A 197 -11.87 12.55 -10.64
N ALA A 198 -11.14 13.58 -11.09
CA ALA A 198 -11.09 14.91 -10.50
C ALA A 198 -11.07 15.98 -11.62
N PRO A 199 -11.28 17.28 -11.30
CA PRO A 199 -11.36 18.33 -12.32
C PRO A 199 -10.16 18.38 -13.28
N ASN A 200 -8.96 18.03 -12.81
CA ASN A 200 -7.73 18.00 -13.61
C ASN A 200 -7.43 16.64 -14.28
N THR A 201 -8.32 15.65 -14.17
CA THR A 201 -8.09 14.31 -14.74
C THR A 201 -8.88 14.02 -16.01
N HIS A 202 -9.69 14.98 -16.48
CA HIS A 202 -10.44 14.79 -17.72
C HIS A 202 -9.49 14.65 -18.91
N HIS A 203 -9.67 13.60 -19.72
CA HIS A 203 -8.70 13.23 -20.76
C HIS A 203 -8.35 14.38 -21.72
N PRO A 204 -9.30 15.15 -22.29
CA PRO A 204 -8.98 16.29 -23.14
C PRO A 204 -8.13 17.38 -22.47
N GLN A 205 -8.23 17.55 -21.15
CA GLN A 205 -7.46 18.54 -20.38
C GLN A 205 -6.05 18.00 -20.04
N ARG A 206 -5.95 16.70 -19.78
CA ARG A 206 -4.74 16.07 -19.22
C ARG A 206 -3.84 15.45 -20.28
N MET A 207 -4.40 14.96 -21.38
CA MET A 207 -3.64 14.30 -22.44
C MET A 207 -2.65 15.29 -23.04
N ASN A 208 -1.41 14.85 -23.24
CA ASN A 208 -0.29 15.67 -23.74
C ASN A 208 0.06 16.91 -22.89
N SER A 209 -0.41 16.98 -21.65
CA SER A 209 -0.05 18.04 -20.72
C SER A 209 1.08 17.63 -19.78
N PHE A 210 1.98 18.55 -19.48
CA PHE A 210 2.99 18.44 -18.43
C PHE A 210 2.87 19.66 -17.52
N TYR A 211 2.62 19.45 -16.22
CA TYR A 211 2.39 20.53 -15.27
C TYR A 211 2.94 20.18 -13.89
N ALA A 212 3.29 21.21 -13.12
CA ALA A 212 3.72 21.05 -11.73
C ALA A 212 2.54 20.65 -10.85
N TYR A 213 2.72 19.58 -10.06
CA TYR A 213 1.73 19.07 -9.13
C TYR A 213 2.27 19.13 -7.70
N LYS A 214 1.51 19.76 -6.79
CA LYS A 214 1.87 19.94 -5.37
C LYS A 214 3.33 20.42 -5.16
N PRO A 215 3.75 21.53 -5.82
CA PRO A 215 5.09 22.05 -5.63
C PRO A 215 5.27 22.45 -4.15
N PHE A 216 6.44 22.14 -3.59
CA PHE A 216 6.89 22.49 -2.23
C PHE A 216 6.13 21.87 -1.05
N THR A 217 4.91 21.36 -1.25
CA THR A 217 4.11 20.72 -0.20
C THR A 217 3.58 19.36 -0.68
N HIS A 218 4.43 18.34 -0.64
CA HIS A 218 4.09 16.97 -1.03
C HIS A 218 4.10 16.04 0.19
N GLN A 219 3.07 15.19 0.32
CA GLN A 219 2.90 14.24 1.43
C GLN A 219 4.00 13.16 1.57
N HIS A 220 4.92 13.07 0.60
CA HIS A 220 6.07 12.14 0.65
C HIS A 220 7.33 12.83 1.20
N VAL A 221 7.35 14.16 1.32
CA VAL A 221 8.47 14.89 1.94
C VAL A 221 8.76 14.40 3.36
N PRO A 222 7.80 14.33 4.29
CA PRO A 222 8.10 13.91 5.67
C PRO A 222 8.55 12.45 5.74
N GLU A 223 8.03 11.60 4.85
CA GLU A 223 8.42 10.19 4.71
C GLU A 223 9.90 10.09 4.30
N ILE A 224 10.30 10.85 3.28
CA ILE A 224 11.70 10.90 2.83
C ILE A 224 12.58 11.45 3.95
N GLU A 225 12.25 12.60 4.53
CA GLU A 225 13.06 13.22 5.58
C GLU A 225 13.23 12.33 6.83
N GLN A 226 12.19 11.60 7.22
CA GLN A 226 12.24 10.64 8.32
C GLN A 226 13.24 9.52 8.03
N GLU A 227 13.14 8.88 6.86
CA GLU A 227 13.97 7.72 6.52
C GLU A 227 15.41 8.12 6.13
N LEU A 228 15.66 9.36 5.74
CA LEU A 228 17.01 9.90 5.54
C LEU A 228 17.77 10.16 6.86
N ARG A 229 17.05 10.36 7.97
CA ARG A 229 17.62 10.65 9.30
C ARG A 229 17.76 9.40 10.18
N ALA A 230 17.18 8.28 9.77
CA ALA A 230 17.08 7.05 10.54
C ALA A 230 18.35 6.18 10.46
#